data_AF-A0A6S7HYB1-F1
#
_entry.id   AF-A0A6S7HYB1-F1
#
_cell.length_a   1.000
_cell.length_b   1.000
_cell.length_c   1.000
_cell.angle_alpha   90.00
_cell.angle_beta   90.00
_cell.angle_gamma   90.00
#
_symmetry.space_group_name_H-M   'P 1'
#
loop_
_entity.id
_entity.type
_entity.pdbx_description
1 polymer ?
#
loop_
_entity_poly.entity_id
_entity_poly.type
_entity_poly.pdbx_seq_one_letter_code
_entity_poly.pdbx_strand_id
1 'polypeptide(L)'
;MAECKDTDVYIPLDLKEHLKKEQDMLERYFNRPGQYPILNKNNEPCFEHEVRLNGDRIYKLRVYVNSEYPDKLPDLVVCESPEPMPKWGEQGPSHATHTWQPKYGFLHICHWHWAAWTRDNMIYQVFTKGEEWLEAYEKYLATKKLPLKLEQMQLTEEEQRNAYI
;
A
#
# COMPACT_ATOMS: atom_id res chain seq x y z
N MET A 1 -19.89 -6.56 -12.41
CA MET A 1 -19.59 -5.76 -11.19
C MET A 1 -19.93 -6.64 -10.01
N ALA A 2 -18.93 -7.14 -9.28
CA ALA A 2 -19.19 -7.99 -8.11
C ALA A 2 -19.45 -7.07 -6.92
N GLU A 3 -20.68 -7.13 -6.38
CA GLU A 3 -21.05 -6.47 -5.14
C GLU A 3 -20.27 -7.12 -3.98
N CYS A 4 -19.51 -6.30 -3.26
CA CYS A 4 -18.81 -6.71 -2.04
C CYS A 4 -19.87 -6.79 -0.94
N LYS A 5 -20.19 -7.99 -0.47
CA LYS A 5 -21.10 -8.19 0.66
C LYS A 5 -20.35 -7.86 1.95
N ASP A 6 -20.92 -6.97 2.75
CA ASP A 6 -20.46 -6.69 4.11
C ASP A 6 -20.71 -7.93 4.97
N THR A 7 -19.72 -8.82 5.07
CA THR A 7 -19.69 -9.88 6.06
C THR A 7 -19.01 -9.35 7.32
N ASP A 8 -19.62 -9.57 8.49
CA ASP A 8 -18.99 -9.28 9.79
C ASP A 8 -17.75 -10.16 9.95
N VAL A 9 -16.59 -9.61 9.61
CA VAL A 9 -15.29 -10.26 9.82
C VAL A 9 -14.93 -10.12 11.29
N TYR A 10 -14.58 -11.23 11.93
CA TYR A 10 -14.00 -11.20 13.27
C TYR A 10 -12.65 -10.47 13.24
N ILE A 11 -12.57 -9.34 13.93
CA ILE A 11 -11.34 -8.57 14.13
C ILE A 11 -10.95 -8.74 15.61
N PRO A 12 -9.79 -9.35 15.91
CA PRO A 12 -9.25 -9.41 17.27
C PRO A 12 -9.24 -8.04 17.95
N LEU A 13 -9.44 -8.00 19.28
CA LEU A 13 -9.59 -6.74 20.02
C LEU A 13 -8.33 -5.87 19.94
N ASP A 14 -7.17 -6.50 20.07
CA ASP A 14 -5.85 -5.91 19.87
C ASP A 14 -5.71 -5.30 18.47
N LEU A 15 -6.12 -6.03 17.42
CA LEU A 15 -6.13 -5.50 16.07
C LEU A 15 -7.06 -4.28 15.94
N LYS A 16 -8.23 -4.31 16.58
CA LYS A 16 -9.18 -3.18 16.56
C LYS A 16 -8.60 -1.93 17.22
N GLU A 17 -7.84 -2.08 18.31
CA GLU A 17 -7.13 -0.96 18.95
C GLU A 17 -6.01 -0.42 18.06
N HIS A 18 -5.23 -1.29 17.42
CA HIS A 18 -4.22 -0.90 16.45
C HIS A 18 -4.83 -0.14 15.27
N LEU A 19 -5.91 -0.63 14.67
CA LEU A 19 -6.58 0.03 13.54
C LEU A 19 -7.07 1.45 13.91
N LYS A 20 -7.55 1.68 15.13
CA LYS A 20 -7.92 3.03 15.59
C LYS A 20 -6.69 3.94 15.71
N LYS A 21 -5.58 3.42 16.23
CA LYS A 21 -4.31 4.17 16.28
C LYS A 21 -3.83 4.54 14.88
N GLU A 22 -3.92 3.61 13.92
CA GLU A 22 -3.59 3.88 12.52
C GLU A 22 -4.49 4.96 11.92
N GLN A 23 -5.81 4.87 12.15
CA GLN A 23 -6.79 5.88 11.72
C GLN A 23 -6.41 7.28 12.21
N ASP A 24 -6.16 7.43 13.52
CA ASP A 24 -5.77 8.72 14.10
C ASP A 24 -4.48 9.26 13.48
N MET A 25 -3.50 8.39 13.23
CA MET A 25 -2.23 8.78 12.62
C MET A 25 -2.37 9.18 11.16
N LEU A 26 -3.18 8.47 10.38
CA LEU A 26 -3.47 8.81 8.98
C LEU A 26 -4.14 10.19 8.88
N GLU A 27 -5.16 10.42 9.70
CA GLU A 27 -5.89 11.69 9.72
C GLU A 27 -4.98 12.88 10.10
N ARG A 28 -4.08 12.67 11.06
CA ARG A 28 -3.08 13.68 11.47
C ARG A 28 -2.03 13.90 10.39
N TYR A 29 -1.43 12.83 9.85
CA TYR A 29 -0.33 12.92 8.89
C TYR A 29 -0.75 13.60 7.59
N PHE A 30 -1.89 13.19 7.02
CA PHE A 30 -2.42 13.76 5.79
C PHE A 30 -3.27 15.02 6.03
N ASN A 31 -3.47 15.43 7.28
CA ASN A 31 -4.28 16.58 7.69
C ASN A 31 -5.71 16.54 7.11
N ARG A 32 -6.36 15.38 7.23
CA ARG A 32 -7.70 15.10 6.68
C ARG A 32 -8.57 14.37 7.72
N PRO A 33 -9.05 15.09 8.76
CA PRO A 33 -9.85 14.47 9.83
C PRO A 33 -11.13 13.85 9.28
N GLY A 34 -11.47 12.66 9.75
CA GLY A 34 -12.64 11.88 9.34
C GLY A 34 -12.59 11.28 7.93
N GLN A 35 -11.48 11.41 7.19
CA GLN A 35 -11.38 10.89 5.81
C GLN A 35 -10.73 9.50 5.70
N TYR A 36 -10.33 8.90 6.82
CA TYR A 36 -9.75 7.54 6.84
C TYR A 36 -10.62 6.59 7.67
N PRO A 37 -11.87 6.31 7.26
CA PRO A 37 -12.67 5.29 7.92
C PRO A 37 -11.98 3.92 7.79
N ILE A 38 -12.10 3.10 8.84
CA ILE A 38 -11.74 1.68 8.75
C ILE A 38 -12.81 1.01 7.87
N LEU A 39 -12.41 0.55 6.70
CA LEU A 39 -13.28 -0.15 5.75
C LEU A 39 -13.10 -1.66 5.89
N ASN A 40 -14.05 -2.43 5.37
CA ASN A 40 -13.91 -3.88 5.23
C ASN A 40 -14.13 -4.25 3.76
N LYS A 41 -13.12 -4.84 3.12
CA LYS A 41 -13.18 -5.24 1.71
C LYS A 41 -12.50 -6.59 1.55
N ASN A 42 -13.13 -7.48 0.78
CA ASN A 42 -12.64 -8.86 0.62
C ASN A 42 -12.40 -9.59 1.96
N ASN A 43 -13.23 -9.28 2.96
CA ASN A 43 -13.13 -9.79 4.33
C ASN A 43 -11.85 -9.39 5.08
N GLU A 44 -11.20 -8.29 4.70
CA GLU A 44 -10.04 -7.74 5.39
C GLU A 44 -10.29 -6.27 5.75
N PRO A 45 -9.94 -5.82 6.98
CA PRO A 45 -9.89 -4.41 7.31
C PRO A 45 -8.94 -3.67 6.36
N CYS A 46 -9.33 -2.49 5.91
CA CYS A 46 -8.48 -1.71 5.01
C CYS A 46 -8.67 -0.20 5.18
N PHE A 47 -7.66 0.53 4.72
CA PHE A 47 -7.70 1.97 4.54
C PHE A 47 -7.50 2.31 3.08
N GLU A 48 -8.08 3.42 2.63
CA GLU A 48 -7.91 3.95 1.28
C GLU A 48 -7.32 5.35 1.33
N HIS A 49 -6.50 5.68 0.34
CA HIS A 49 -5.89 6.98 0.20
C HIS A 49 -5.94 7.45 -1.25
N GLU A 50 -6.50 8.64 -1.47
CA GLU A 50 -6.52 9.28 -2.78
C GLU A 50 -5.24 10.07 -3.00
N VAL A 51 -4.50 9.71 -4.05
CA VAL A 51 -3.26 10.36 -4.46
C VAL A 51 -3.53 11.13 -5.75
N ARG A 52 -3.23 12.43 -5.71
CA ARG A 52 -3.32 13.31 -6.88
C ARG A 52 -1.93 13.61 -7.39
N LEU A 53 -1.64 13.18 -8.62
CA LEU A 53 -0.38 13.46 -9.29
C LEU A 53 -0.61 14.40 -10.47
N ASN A 54 0.43 15.16 -10.85
CA ASN A 54 0.51 16.09 -11.99
C ASN A 54 -0.80 16.28 -12.79
N GLY A 55 -1.52 17.37 -12.53
CA GLY A 55 -2.81 17.66 -13.18
C GLY A 55 -3.99 16.98 -12.47
N ASP A 56 -4.94 16.46 -13.24
CA ASP A 56 -6.18 15.81 -12.76
C ASP A 56 -6.07 14.27 -12.73
N ARG A 57 -4.86 13.72 -12.60
CA ARG A 57 -4.64 12.26 -12.54
C ARG A 57 -4.78 11.80 -11.10
N ILE A 58 -5.90 11.12 -10.83
CA ILE A 58 -6.29 10.65 -9.51
C ILE A 58 -6.13 9.14 -9.43
N TYR A 59 -5.35 8.70 -8.44
CA TYR A 59 -5.16 7.31 -8.08
C TYR A 59 -5.77 7.03 -6.71
N LYS A 60 -6.16 5.78 -6.46
CA LYS A 60 -6.54 5.31 -5.13
C LYS A 60 -5.70 4.13 -4.70
N LEU A 61 -4.95 4.34 -3.62
CA LEU A 61 -4.22 3.29 -2.93
C LEU A 61 -5.13 2.65 -1.89
N ARG A 62 -4.97 1.34 -1.68
CA ARG A 62 -5.62 0.62 -0.59
C ARG A 62 -4.60 -0.21 0.16
N VAL A 63 -4.57 -0.07 1.49
CA VAL A 63 -3.79 -0.93 2.37
C VAL A 63 -4.74 -1.91 3.02
N TYR A 64 -4.53 -3.21 2.77
CA TYR A 64 -5.22 -4.27 3.46
C TYR A 64 -4.43 -4.69 4.70
N VAL A 65 -5.11 -4.73 5.84
CA VAL A 65 -4.53 -5.08 7.12
C VAL A 65 -4.85 -6.53 7.42
N ASN A 66 -3.83 -7.37 7.44
CA ASN A 66 -3.96 -8.77 7.77
C ASN A 66 -4.21 -8.96 9.28
N SER A 67 -4.70 -10.14 9.68
CA SER A 67 -5.06 -10.43 11.07
C SER A 67 -3.88 -10.48 12.05
N GLU A 68 -2.64 -10.55 11.54
CA GLU A 68 -1.40 -10.61 12.31
C GLU A 68 -0.72 -9.22 12.42
N TYR A 69 -1.38 -8.16 11.97
CA TYR A 69 -0.86 -6.80 12.09
C TYR A 69 -0.79 -6.36 13.57
N PRO A 70 0.28 -5.67 14.02
CA PRO A 70 1.41 -5.14 13.24
C PRO A 70 2.63 -6.07 13.14
N ASP A 71 2.57 -7.32 13.58
CA ASP A 71 3.70 -8.25 13.45
C ASP A 71 4.02 -8.59 11.99
N LYS A 72 2.99 -8.55 11.14
CA LYS A 72 3.10 -8.84 9.72
C LYS A 72 2.76 -7.62 8.88
N LEU A 73 3.63 -7.36 7.90
CA LEU A 73 3.50 -6.32 6.89
C LEU A 73 2.10 -6.35 6.23
N PRO A 74 1.39 -5.22 6.12
CA PRO A 74 0.14 -5.14 5.37
C PRO A 74 0.38 -5.09 3.86
N ASP A 75 -0.65 -5.41 3.07
CA ASP A 75 -0.56 -5.41 1.61
C ASP A 75 -1.00 -4.06 1.02
N LEU A 76 -0.24 -3.53 0.06
CA LEU A 76 -0.54 -2.25 -0.61
C LEU A 76 -0.92 -2.47 -2.08
N VAL A 77 -2.09 -2.00 -2.50
CA VAL A 77 -2.54 -2.13 -3.89
C VAL A 77 -2.95 -0.80 -4.52
N VAL A 78 -2.86 -0.71 -5.84
CA VAL A 78 -3.52 0.33 -6.64
C VAL A 78 -4.92 -0.16 -7.00
N CYS A 79 -5.94 0.41 -6.38
CA CYS A 79 -7.33 -0.03 -6.56
C CYS A 79 -8.12 0.82 -7.58
N GLU A 80 -7.72 2.07 -7.80
CA GLU A 80 -8.24 2.93 -8.88
C GLU A 80 -7.07 3.67 -9.55
N SER A 81 -7.15 3.79 -10.88
CA SER A 81 -6.14 4.44 -11.72
C SER A 81 -6.82 5.09 -12.93
N PRO A 82 -6.31 6.23 -13.45
CA PRO A 82 -6.83 6.85 -14.66
C PRO A 82 -6.65 6.01 -15.92
N GLU A 83 -5.59 5.21 -15.97
CA GLU A 83 -5.25 4.31 -17.08
C GLU A 83 -5.24 2.86 -16.61
N PRO A 84 -5.47 1.88 -17.49
CA PRO A 84 -5.32 0.47 -17.14
C PRO A 84 -3.93 0.18 -16.56
N MET A 85 -3.90 -0.41 -15.36
CA MET A 85 -2.64 -0.79 -14.73
C MET A 85 -1.94 -1.88 -15.56
N PRO A 86 -0.61 -1.86 -15.66
CA PRO A 86 0.13 -2.92 -16.33
C PRO A 86 -0.05 -4.25 -15.59
N LYS A 87 0.10 -5.34 -16.32
CA LYS A 87 0.04 -6.72 -15.79
C LYS A 87 1.33 -7.16 -15.07
N TRP A 88 2.02 -6.21 -14.45
CA TRP A 88 3.24 -6.49 -13.71
C TRP A 88 2.91 -7.32 -12.47
N GLY A 89 3.75 -8.31 -12.17
CA GLY A 89 3.53 -9.23 -11.06
C GLY A 89 2.69 -10.47 -11.41
N GLU A 90 2.00 -10.53 -12.56
CA GLU A 90 1.14 -11.68 -12.91
C GLU A 90 1.94 -13.00 -13.03
N GLN A 91 3.21 -12.94 -13.43
CA GLN A 91 4.10 -14.11 -13.53
C GLN A 91 4.90 -14.38 -12.25
N GLY A 92 4.71 -13.58 -11.20
CA GLY A 92 5.48 -13.63 -9.97
C GLY A 92 6.05 -12.27 -9.56
N PRO A 93 6.67 -12.17 -8.38
CA PRO A 93 7.27 -10.94 -7.88
C PRO A 93 8.34 -10.39 -8.83
N SER A 94 8.34 -9.08 -9.01
CA SER A 94 9.30 -8.40 -9.87
C SER A 94 9.94 -7.27 -9.10
N HIS A 95 11.24 -7.43 -8.83
CA HIS A 95 12.04 -6.39 -8.17
C HIS A 95 12.16 -5.15 -9.04
N ALA A 96 12.31 -5.31 -10.37
CA ALA A 96 12.44 -4.19 -11.30
C ALA A 96 11.23 -3.25 -11.31
N THR A 97 10.03 -3.79 -11.09
CA THR A 97 8.77 -3.03 -11.08
C THR A 97 8.23 -2.78 -9.67
N HIS A 98 8.90 -3.28 -8.63
CA HIS A 98 8.40 -3.27 -7.25
C HIS A 98 6.95 -3.73 -7.15
N THR A 99 6.63 -4.85 -7.81
CA THR A 99 5.29 -5.44 -7.78
C THR A 99 5.36 -6.88 -7.28
N TRP A 100 4.38 -7.26 -6.48
CA TRP A 100 4.15 -8.64 -6.03
C TRP A 100 3.07 -9.31 -6.89
N GLN A 101 2.73 -10.57 -6.61
CA GLN A 101 1.56 -11.16 -7.26
C GLN A 101 0.29 -10.34 -6.98
N PRO A 102 -0.61 -10.17 -7.97
CA PRO A 102 -1.83 -9.39 -7.79
C PRO A 102 -2.64 -9.85 -6.59
N LYS A 103 -3.11 -8.89 -5.78
CA LYS A 103 -4.00 -9.15 -4.63
C LYS A 103 -5.41 -8.73 -5.00
N TYR A 104 -6.34 -9.69 -4.98
CA TYR A 104 -7.74 -9.50 -5.38
C TYR A 104 -7.93 -8.88 -6.77
N GLY A 105 -7.02 -9.18 -7.71
CA GLY A 105 -7.04 -8.63 -9.07
C GLY A 105 -6.49 -7.21 -9.21
N PHE A 106 -5.98 -6.60 -8.12
CA PHE A 106 -5.31 -5.31 -8.16
C PHE A 106 -3.79 -5.47 -8.27
N LEU A 107 -3.14 -4.48 -8.87
CA LEU A 107 -1.68 -4.41 -8.90
C LEU A 107 -1.17 -4.21 -7.46
N HIS A 108 -0.39 -5.18 -7.01
CA HIS A 108 0.16 -5.24 -5.65
C HIS A 108 1.57 -4.66 -5.64
N ILE A 109 1.77 -3.58 -4.89
CA ILE A 109 3.06 -2.90 -4.73
C ILE A 109 3.87 -3.60 -3.65
N CYS A 110 5.12 -3.93 -3.96
CA CYS A 110 6.11 -4.33 -2.98
C CYS A 110 6.76 -3.07 -2.38
N HIS A 111 6.39 -2.74 -1.14
CA HIS A 111 6.68 -1.44 -0.52
C HIS A 111 7.68 -1.49 0.65
N TRP A 112 7.96 -2.69 1.18
CA TRP A 112 8.87 -2.90 2.30
C TRP A 112 9.56 -4.26 2.19
N HIS A 113 10.79 -4.37 2.69
CA HIS A 113 11.40 -5.67 2.90
C HIS A 113 10.88 -6.27 4.20
N TRP A 114 10.42 -7.53 4.17
CA TRP A 114 9.76 -8.16 5.31
C TRP A 114 10.61 -8.15 6.60
N ALA A 115 11.93 -8.31 6.51
CA ALA A 115 12.83 -8.29 7.66
C ALA A 115 13.08 -6.89 8.24
N ALA A 116 12.74 -5.83 7.49
CA ALA A 116 12.84 -4.45 7.94
C ALA A 116 11.52 -3.91 8.51
N TRP A 117 10.45 -4.70 8.46
CA TRP A 117 9.16 -4.34 9.04
C TRP A 117 9.17 -4.60 10.55
N THR A 118 8.69 -3.63 11.32
CA THR A 118 8.60 -3.69 12.78
C THR A 118 7.24 -3.17 13.24
N ARG A 119 6.90 -3.42 14.51
CA ARG A 119 5.66 -2.91 15.12
C ARG A 119 5.60 -1.39 15.24
N ASP A 120 6.73 -0.69 15.06
CA ASP A 120 6.82 0.76 15.08
C ASP A 120 6.47 1.39 13.73
N ASN A 121 6.42 0.57 12.67
CA ASN A 121 5.97 1.04 11.36
C ASN A 121 4.45 1.22 11.32
N MET A 122 4.01 2.22 10.59
CA MET A 122 2.61 2.67 10.54
C MET A 122 2.11 2.74 9.09
N ILE A 123 0.79 2.65 8.90
CA ILE A 123 0.16 2.60 7.57
C ILE A 123 0.41 3.88 6.75
N TYR A 124 0.58 5.05 7.37
CA TYR A 124 0.92 6.27 6.62
C TYR A 124 2.26 6.15 5.89
N GLN A 125 3.23 5.40 6.44
CA GLN A 125 4.51 5.16 5.79
C GLN A 125 4.33 4.24 4.57
N VAL A 126 3.46 3.24 4.68
CA VAL A 126 3.07 2.38 3.55
C VAL A 126 2.42 3.19 2.43
N PHE A 127 1.49 4.11 2.75
CA PHE A 127 0.93 5.01 1.74
C PHE A 127 1.97 5.92 1.11
N THR A 128 2.90 6.46 1.89
CA THR A 128 4.00 7.31 1.37
C THR A 128 4.85 6.53 0.35
N LYS A 129 5.18 5.26 0.62
CA LYS A 129 5.85 4.38 -0.34
C LYS A 129 5.01 4.13 -1.61
N GLY A 130 3.69 4.02 -1.47
CA GLY A 130 2.79 3.93 -2.61
C GLY A 130 2.74 5.21 -3.46
N GLU A 131 2.77 6.39 -2.84
CA GLU A 131 2.88 7.67 -3.53
C GLU A 131 4.18 7.77 -4.34
N GLU A 132 5.31 7.40 -3.75
CA GLU A 132 6.62 7.33 -4.44
C GLU A 132 6.58 6.38 -5.65
N TRP A 133 5.94 5.21 -5.48
CA TRP A 133 5.76 4.25 -6.56
C TRP A 133 4.91 4.84 -7.70
N LEU A 134 3.81 5.52 -7.38
CA LEU A 134 2.92 6.14 -8.37
C LEU A 134 3.62 7.28 -9.13
N GLU A 135 4.43 8.11 -8.45
CA GLU A 135 5.25 9.12 -9.13
C GLU A 135 6.22 8.51 -10.14
N ALA A 136 6.80 7.37 -9.80
CA ALA A 136 7.71 6.66 -10.67
C ALA A 136 6.94 6.00 -11.84
N TYR A 137 5.76 5.46 -11.59
CA TYR A 137 4.87 4.95 -12.63
C TYR A 137 4.45 6.03 -13.63
N GLU A 138 4.13 7.25 -13.18
CA GLU A 138 3.82 8.38 -14.08
C GLU A 138 5.00 8.72 -15.01
N LYS A 139 6.23 8.69 -14.49
CA LYS A 139 7.45 8.87 -15.31
C LYS A 139 7.62 7.73 -16.31
N TYR A 140 7.31 6.49 -15.91
CA TYR A 140 7.27 5.36 -16.82
C TYR A 140 6.23 5.57 -17.93
N LEU A 141 5.04 6.08 -17.62
CA LEU A 141 4.02 6.31 -18.64
C LEU A 141 4.47 7.29 -19.73
N ALA A 142 5.21 8.33 -19.35
CA ALA A 142 5.76 9.32 -20.28
C ALA A 142 6.94 8.79 -21.11
N THR A 143 7.84 8.01 -20.50
CA THR A 143 9.13 7.64 -21.11
C THR A 143 9.19 6.20 -21.64
N LYS A 144 8.26 5.35 -21.19
CA LYS A 144 8.26 3.89 -21.33
C LYS A 144 9.53 3.20 -20.81
N LYS A 145 10.28 3.88 -19.93
CA LYS A 145 11.46 3.34 -19.25
C LYS A 145 11.18 3.29 -17.76
N LEU A 146 11.50 2.17 -17.12
CA LEU A 146 11.38 2.07 -15.67
C LEU A 146 12.38 3.07 -15.04
N PRO A 147 11.92 3.97 -14.16
CA PRO A 147 12.81 4.89 -13.45
C PRO A 147 13.82 4.11 -12.61
N LEU A 148 15.09 4.53 -12.63
CA LEU A 148 16.13 4.03 -11.70
C LEU A 148 15.70 4.16 -10.22
N LYS A 149 14.82 5.12 -9.90
CA LYS A 149 14.23 5.28 -8.57
C LYS A 149 13.26 4.17 -8.16
N LEU A 150 12.65 3.45 -9.10
CA LEU A 150 11.86 2.25 -8.76
C LEU A 150 12.78 1.11 -8.35
N GLU A 151 13.93 0.92 -9.01
CA GLU A 151 15.00 0.00 -8.55
C GLU A 151 15.57 0.41 -7.19
N GLN A 152 15.32 1.65 -6.78
CA GLN A 152 15.79 2.29 -5.54
C GLN A 152 14.64 2.78 -4.67
N MET A 153 13.53 2.05 -4.53
CA MET A 153 12.78 2.08 -3.26
C MET A 153 13.69 1.48 -2.18
N GLN A 154 14.82 2.17 -1.95
CA GLN A 154 15.89 1.74 -1.10
C GLN A 154 15.32 1.74 0.29
N LEU A 155 15.51 0.58 0.91
CA LEU A 155 15.50 0.51 2.34
C LEU A 155 16.38 1.66 2.85
N THR A 156 15.91 2.42 3.83
CA THR A 156 16.77 3.35 4.58
C THR A 156 18.02 2.60 5.09
N GLU A 157 19.11 3.29 5.40
CA GLU A 157 20.32 2.62 5.93
C GLU A 157 20.00 1.72 7.14
N GLU A 158 19.01 2.12 7.94
CA GLU A 158 18.48 1.35 9.05
C GLU A 158 17.70 0.09 8.61
N GLU A 159 16.83 0.23 7.61
CA GLU A 159 16.09 -0.90 7.03
C GLU A 159 17.03 -1.90 6.32
N GLN A 160 18.12 -1.42 5.70
CA GLN A 160 19.16 -2.27 5.13
C GLN A 160 19.89 -3.03 6.23
N ARG A 161 20.30 -2.35 7.31
CA ARG A 161 20.96 -3.00 8.45
C ARG A 161 20.09 -4.10 9.06
N ASN A 162 18.78 -3.88 9.18
CA ASN A 162 17.86 -4.85 9.78
C ASN A 162 17.53 -6.03 8.83
N ALA A 163 17.70 -5.87 7.52
CA ALA A 163 17.45 -6.93 6.55
C ALA A 163 18.58 -7.98 6.42
N TYR A 164 19.78 -7.68 6.95
CA TYR A 164 20.98 -8.53 6.84
C TYR A 164 21.50 -9.07 8.19
N ILE A 165 20.69 -8.99 9.25
CA ILE A 165 20.94 -9.60 10.57
C ILE A 165 19.89 -10.71 10.78
#